data_AF-A0A258K783-F1
#
_entry.id   AF-A0A258K783-F1
#
_cell.length_a   1.000
_cell.length_b   1.000
_cell.length_c   1.000
_cell.angle_alpha   90.00
_cell.angle_beta   90.00
_cell.angle_gamma   90.00
#
_symmetry.space_group_name_H-M   'P 1'
#
loop_
_entity.id
_entity.type
_entity.pdbx_description
1 polymer ?
#
loop_
_entity_poly.entity_id
_entity_poly.type
_entity_poly.pdbx_seq_one_letter_code
_entity_poly.pdbx_strand_id
1 'polypeptide(L)'
;MPQQQLLKQLPLLRRYTRALLGSQSAGDALVQETLRSILDRSVAVNTSLSPRVALYKACHEVWSRRPHGGESGVSPTDHRLQKLGATSRVALLLTAMEGFSFAEASSILSVTLDEVEAQVVAAQREIDAQLATRVLIIEDEWVIALDLKTLVTELGHDVVGVAPTRTKALELARQGALFFHEARTEPTARIA
;
A
#
# COMPACT_ATOMS: atom_id res chain seq x y z
N MET A 1 4.83 21.73 27.96
CA MET A 1 3.85 20.73 28.43
C MET A 1 3.83 19.54 27.48
N PRO A 2 4.36 18.36 27.86
CA PRO A 2 4.46 17.17 26.99
C PRO A 2 3.10 16.72 26.41
N GLN A 3 2.00 16.97 27.13
CA GLN A 3 0.63 16.71 26.68
C GLN A 3 0.23 17.44 25.39
N GLN A 4 0.65 18.69 25.19
CA GLN A 4 0.30 19.46 23.99
C GLN A 4 1.02 18.94 22.74
N GLN A 5 2.22 18.40 22.90
CA GLN A 5 2.96 17.79 21.79
C GLN A 5 2.32 16.48 21.36
N LEU A 6 1.85 15.66 22.30
CA LEU A 6 1.09 14.43 22.01
C LEU A 6 -0.22 14.72 21.26
N LEU A 7 -0.99 15.72 21.70
CA LEU A 7 -2.25 16.09 21.04
C LEU A 7 -2.07 16.47 19.56
N LYS A 8 -0.94 17.10 19.20
CA LYS A 8 -0.62 17.43 17.80
C LYS A 8 -0.31 16.20 16.94
N GLN A 9 0.11 15.09 17.54
CA GLN A 9 0.43 13.85 16.82
C GLN A 9 -0.79 12.94 16.63
N LEU A 10 -1.86 13.09 17.41
CA LEU A 10 -3.03 12.20 17.35
C LEU A 10 -3.72 12.16 15.97
N PRO A 11 -3.91 13.27 15.24
CA PRO A 11 -4.49 13.20 13.91
C PRO A 11 -3.64 12.39 12.92
N LEU A 12 -2.31 12.53 13.01
CA LEU A 12 -1.36 11.78 12.17
C LEU A 12 -1.37 10.30 12.54
N LEU A 13 -1.37 9.99 13.84
CA LEU A 13 -1.45 8.61 14.31
C LEU A 13 -2.75 7.93 13.85
N ARG A 14 -3.90 8.63 13.89
CA ARG A 14 -5.19 8.12 13.39
C ARG A 14 -5.16 7.85 11.88
N ARG A 15 -4.55 8.76 11.11
CA ARG A 15 -4.35 8.54 9.66
C ARG A 15 -3.53 7.28 9.43
N TYR A 16 -2.45 7.12 10.20
CA TYR A 16 -1.56 5.97 10.12
C TYR A 16 -2.26 4.65 10.47
N THR A 17 -2.94 4.56 11.62
CA THR A 17 -3.61 3.33 12.04
C THR A 17 -4.76 2.94 11.11
N ARG A 18 -5.44 3.92 10.52
CA ARG A 18 -6.45 3.68 9.49
C ARG A 18 -5.84 3.07 8.23
N ALA A 19 -4.75 3.63 7.71
CA ALA A 19 -4.06 3.06 6.55
C ALA A 19 -3.51 1.65 6.84
N LEU A 20 -3.03 1.42 8.06
CA LEU A 20 -2.52 0.13 8.52
C LEU A 20 -3.62 -0.96 8.55
N LEU A 21 -4.80 -0.62 9.08
CA LEU A 21 -5.90 -1.57 9.32
C LEU A 21 -7.01 -1.54 8.26
N GLY A 22 -6.98 -0.59 7.33
CA GLY A 22 -7.92 -0.50 6.21
C GLY A 22 -9.33 -0.03 6.56
N SER A 23 -9.58 0.33 7.83
CA SER A 23 -10.86 0.86 8.29
C SER A 23 -10.69 1.92 9.37
N GLN A 24 -11.61 2.90 9.39
CA GLN A 24 -11.59 3.98 10.38
C GLN A 24 -11.87 3.46 11.79
N SER A 25 -12.85 2.57 11.95
CA SER A 25 -13.22 2.00 13.26
C SER A 25 -12.07 1.21 13.89
N ALA A 26 -11.40 0.34 13.11
CA ALA A 26 -10.26 -0.41 13.62
C ALA A 26 -9.06 0.49 13.92
N GLY A 27 -8.81 1.50 13.08
CA GLY A 27 -7.76 2.51 13.28
C GLY A 27 -7.96 3.31 14.57
N ASP A 28 -9.18 3.79 14.81
CA ASP A 28 -9.54 4.52 16.02
C ASP A 28 -9.45 3.64 17.28
N ALA A 29 -9.90 2.38 17.19
CA ALA A 29 -9.79 1.43 18.29
C ALA A 29 -8.33 1.15 18.68
N LEU A 30 -7.42 1.05 17.69
CA LEU A 30 -5.99 0.90 17.95
C LEU A 30 -5.39 2.13 18.63
N VAL A 31 -5.78 3.34 18.23
CA VAL A 31 -5.32 4.56 18.90
C VAL A 31 -5.81 4.61 20.34
N GLN A 32 -7.08 4.28 20.60
CA GLN A 32 -7.63 4.23 21.96
C GLN A 32 -6.89 3.21 22.83
N GLU A 33 -6.67 1.99 22.32
CA GLU A 33 -5.93 0.94 23.05
C GLU A 33 -4.48 1.35 23.32
N THR A 34 -3.83 2.02 22.37
CA THR A 34 -2.47 2.55 22.55
C THR A 34 -2.43 3.57 23.69
N LEU A 35 -3.33 4.55 23.69
CA LEU A 35 -3.37 5.57 24.73
C LEU A 35 -3.69 4.97 26.10
N ARG A 36 -4.63 4.03 26.16
CA ARG A 36 -4.96 3.31 27.39
C ARG A 36 -3.75 2.52 27.92
N SER A 37 -3.04 1.83 27.04
CA SER A 37 -1.84 1.06 27.41
C SER A 37 -0.72 1.94 27.96
N ILE A 38 -0.56 3.15 27.43
CA ILE A 38 0.37 4.15 27.96
C ILE A 38 -0.07 4.64 29.35
N LEU A 39 -1.36 4.95 29.53
CA LEU A 39 -1.90 5.44 30.80
C LEU A 39 -1.83 4.39 31.91
N ASP A 40 -2.14 3.14 31.58
CA ASP A 40 -2.12 1.99 32.49
C ASP A 40 -0.69 1.43 32.70
N ARG A 41 0.33 2.06 32.07
CA ARG A 41 1.75 1.67 32.11
C ARG A 41 2.04 0.25 31.63
N SER A 42 1.14 -0.35 30.84
CA SER A 42 1.36 -1.66 30.20
C SER A 42 2.30 -1.59 28.99
N VAL A 43 2.57 -0.37 28.51
CA VAL A 43 3.59 -0.05 27.50
C VAL A 43 4.46 1.08 28.03
N ALA A 44 5.76 0.86 28.04
CA ALA A 44 6.73 1.85 28.51
C ALA A 44 6.99 2.90 27.41
N VAL A 45 6.84 4.18 27.76
CA VAL A 45 7.21 5.29 26.87
C VAL A 45 8.65 5.69 27.18
N ASN A 46 9.55 5.44 26.24
CA ASN A 46 10.94 5.86 26.36
C ASN A 46 11.06 7.38 26.19
N THR A 47 11.42 8.08 27.27
CA THR A 47 11.56 9.55 27.30
C THR A 47 12.83 10.06 26.64
N SER A 48 13.79 9.19 26.32
CA SER A 48 14.99 9.54 25.55
C SER A 48 14.71 9.67 24.05
N LEU A 49 13.57 9.14 23.58
CA LEU A 49 13.12 9.28 22.19
C LEU A 49 12.30 10.55 22.01
N SER A 50 12.19 11.03 20.77
CA SER A 50 11.26 12.12 20.47
C SER A 50 9.82 11.68 20.82
N PRO A 51 8.95 12.57 21.32
CA PRO A 51 7.57 12.22 21.69
C PRO A 51 6.79 11.55 20.56
N ARG A 52 7.12 11.91 19.31
CA ARG A 52 6.54 11.32 18.11
C ARG A 52 6.99 9.87 17.93
N VAL A 53 8.29 9.60 17.96
CA VAL A 53 8.85 8.24 17.82
C VAL A 53 8.35 7.34 18.96
N ALA A 54 8.34 7.85 20.20
CA ALA A 54 7.88 7.08 21.36
C ALA A 54 6.39 6.67 21.25
N LEU A 55 5.53 7.56 20.73
CA LEU A 55 4.11 7.28 20.51
C LEU A 55 3.89 6.20 19.45
N TYR A 56 4.60 6.28 18.32
CA TYR A 56 4.46 5.29 17.24
C TYR A 56 5.05 3.94 17.65
N LYS A 57 6.14 3.93 18.44
CA LYS A 57 6.70 2.72 19.04
C LYS A 57 5.67 2.02 19.94
N ALA A 58 5.03 2.77 20.84
CA ALA A 58 3.97 2.24 21.70
C ALA A 58 2.79 1.69 20.89
N CYS A 59 2.39 2.39 19.83
CA CYS A 59 1.32 1.93 18.94
C CYS A 59 1.69 0.63 18.22
N HIS A 60 2.93 0.53 17.71
CA HIS A 60 3.43 -0.67 17.06
C HIS A 60 3.49 -1.86 18.03
N GLU A 61 3.93 -1.64 19.26
CA GLU A 61 3.96 -2.68 20.30
C GLU A 61 2.55 -3.22 20.59
N VAL A 62 1.56 -2.34 20.78
CA VAL A 62 0.15 -2.74 20.97
C VAL A 62 -0.37 -3.49 19.75
N TRP A 63 -0.09 -3.00 18.54
CA TRP A 63 -0.52 -3.65 17.30
C TRP A 63 0.11 -5.05 17.12
N SER A 64 1.39 -5.21 17.43
CA SER A 64 2.12 -6.49 17.30
C SER A 64 1.63 -7.58 18.26
N ARG A 65 1.01 -7.19 19.38
CA ARG A 65 0.38 -8.11 20.33
C ARG A 65 -0.99 -8.62 19.87
N ARG A 66 -1.60 -7.99 18.86
CA ARG A 66 -2.90 -8.41 18.33
C ARG A 66 -2.72 -9.66 17.46
N PRO A 67 -3.63 -10.65 17.53
CA PRO A 67 -3.60 -11.77 16.60
C PRO A 67 -3.77 -11.26 15.16
N HIS A 68 -2.84 -11.60 14.26
CA HIS A 68 -2.87 -11.21 12.85
C HIS A 68 -3.92 -12.00 12.02
N GLY A 69 -5.07 -12.32 12.63
CA GLY A 69 -6.13 -13.10 12.01
C GLY A 69 -7.46 -12.35 12.03
N GLY A 70 -7.98 -12.05 10.83
CA GLY A 70 -9.41 -11.80 10.61
C GLY A 70 -9.81 -10.33 10.45
N GLU A 71 -10.05 -9.97 9.19
CA GLU A 71 -11.15 -9.13 8.71
C GLU A 71 -11.30 -7.69 9.24
N SER A 72 -11.24 -6.73 8.32
CA SER A 72 -11.82 -5.39 8.52
C SER A 72 -12.39 -4.93 7.19
N GLY A 73 -13.68 -4.60 7.17
CA GLY A 73 -14.42 -4.12 6.00
C GLY A 73 -13.64 -3.02 5.28
N VAL A 74 -13.20 -3.34 4.07
CA VAL A 74 -12.15 -2.62 3.36
C VAL A 74 -12.74 -1.44 2.59
N SER A 75 -12.18 -0.25 2.80
CA SER A 75 -12.28 0.88 1.87
C SER A 75 -11.55 0.54 0.55
N PRO A 76 -12.12 0.78 -0.65
CA PRO A 76 -11.53 0.38 -1.93
C PRO A 76 -10.09 0.88 -2.16
N THR A 77 -9.72 2.02 -1.58
CA THR A 77 -8.41 2.66 -1.76
C THR A 77 -7.29 1.96 -0.96
N ASP A 78 -7.62 1.30 0.15
CA ASP A 78 -6.63 0.68 1.05
C ASP A 78 -6.39 -0.81 0.76
N HIS A 79 -7.17 -1.42 -0.15
CA HIS A 79 -7.13 -2.85 -0.44
C HIS A 79 -5.75 -3.34 -0.93
N ARG A 80 -4.99 -2.50 -1.63
CA ARG A 80 -3.63 -2.85 -2.11
C ARG A 80 -2.63 -2.95 -0.97
N LEU A 81 -2.64 -1.98 -0.06
CA LEU A 81 -1.83 -2.01 1.15
C LEU A 81 -2.20 -3.24 2.00
N GLN A 82 -3.48 -3.59 2.07
CA GLN A 82 -3.95 -4.76 2.81
C GLN A 82 -3.47 -6.11 2.25
N LYS A 83 -2.97 -6.17 1.01
CA LYS A 83 -2.36 -7.38 0.44
C LYS A 83 -0.90 -7.56 0.85
N LEU A 84 -0.22 -6.47 1.22
CA LEU A 84 1.17 -6.51 1.67
C LEU A 84 1.35 -7.37 2.91
N GLY A 85 2.52 -8.01 3.02
CA GLY A 85 2.99 -8.58 4.28
C GLY A 85 2.94 -7.56 5.43
N ALA A 86 2.55 -8.01 6.62
CA ALA A 86 2.27 -7.11 7.75
C ALA A 86 3.46 -6.22 8.13
N THR A 87 4.68 -6.76 8.12
CA THR A 87 5.92 -6.03 8.42
C THR A 87 6.28 -5.03 7.34
N SER A 88 6.26 -5.45 6.07
CA SER A 88 6.54 -4.60 4.90
C SER A 88 5.59 -3.40 4.81
N ARG A 89 4.29 -3.63 5.07
CA ARG A 89 3.28 -2.58 5.12
C ARG A 89 3.58 -1.53 6.18
N VAL A 90 3.92 -1.97 7.39
CA VAL A 90 4.22 -1.06 8.50
C VAL A 90 5.44 -0.22 8.16
N ALA A 91 6.53 -0.83 7.69
CA ALA A 91 7.75 -0.12 7.33
C ALA A 91 7.50 0.95 6.25
N LEU A 92 6.74 0.62 5.21
CA LEU A 92 6.37 1.55 4.15
C LEU A 92 5.51 2.70 4.67
N LEU A 93 4.52 2.44 5.52
CA LEU A 93 3.65 3.49 6.06
C LEU A 93 4.42 4.45 6.98
N LEU A 94 5.36 3.94 7.77
CA LEU A 94 6.20 4.79 8.61
C LEU A 94 7.11 5.72 7.79
N THR A 95 7.73 5.21 6.74
CA THR A 95 8.67 5.99 5.93
C THR A 95 7.97 6.87 4.89
N ALA A 96 7.13 6.29 4.03
CA ALA A 96 6.55 6.99 2.88
C ALA A 96 5.37 7.91 3.24
N MET A 97 4.53 7.52 4.21
CA MET A 97 3.35 8.29 4.57
C MET A 97 3.58 9.20 5.78
N GLU A 98 4.29 8.71 6.79
CA GLU A 98 4.58 9.47 8.00
C GLU A 98 5.92 10.22 7.92
N GLY A 99 6.80 9.91 6.98
CA GLY A 99 8.04 10.66 6.78
C GLY A 99 9.06 10.45 7.89
N PHE A 100 9.04 9.30 8.57
CA PHE A 100 10.13 8.92 9.47
C PHE A 100 11.36 8.53 8.67
N SER A 101 12.53 8.89 9.18
CA SER A 101 13.79 8.34 8.68
C SER A 101 13.88 6.84 8.95
N PHE A 102 14.73 6.12 8.22
CA PHE A 102 14.97 4.69 8.45
C PHE A 102 15.47 4.41 9.89
N ALA A 103 16.24 5.32 10.49
CA ALA A 103 16.72 5.20 11.87
C ALA A 103 15.61 5.40 12.92
N GLU A 104 14.64 6.28 12.65
CA GLU A 104 13.46 6.42 13.50
C GLU A 104 12.52 5.24 13.35
N ALA A 105 12.31 4.77 12.11
CA ALA A 105 11.50 3.59 11.83
C ALA A 105 12.10 2.33 12.48
N SER A 106 13.42 2.14 12.44
CA SER A 106 14.09 1.02 13.12
C SER A 106 13.88 1.08 14.63
N SER A 107 13.94 2.28 15.22
CA SER A 107 13.63 2.51 16.62
C SER A 107 12.18 2.19 16.99
N ILE A 108 11.22 2.51 16.10
CA ILE A 108 9.79 2.21 16.27
C ILE A 108 9.53 0.70 16.19
N LEU A 109 10.10 0.04 15.18
CA LEU A 109 9.90 -1.37 14.90
C LEU A 109 10.74 -2.30 15.78
N SER A 110 11.75 -1.77 16.46
CA SER A 110 12.70 -2.54 17.27
C SER A 110 13.43 -3.60 16.43
N VAL A 111 13.82 -3.21 15.21
CA VAL A 111 14.59 -4.01 14.24
C VAL A 111 15.83 -3.21 13.80
N THR A 112 16.74 -3.83 13.07
CA THR A 112 17.93 -3.17 12.53
C THR A 112 17.60 -2.23 11.37
N LEU A 113 18.51 -1.30 11.05
CA LEU A 113 18.35 -0.38 9.91
C LEU A 113 18.18 -1.14 8.59
N ASP A 114 19.05 -2.13 8.35
CA ASP A 114 19.06 -2.97 7.15
C ASP A 114 17.73 -3.74 7.00
N GLU A 115 17.13 -4.19 8.10
CA GLU A 115 15.82 -4.85 8.07
C GLU A 115 14.71 -3.90 7.65
N VAL A 116 14.72 -2.64 8.11
CA VAL A 116 13.73 -1.65 7.67
C VAL A 116 13.89 -1.35 6.18
N GLU A 117 15.11 -1.15 5.70
CA GLU A 117 15.38 -0.91 4.29
C GLU A 117 14.90 -2.07 3.43
N ALA A 118 15.22 -3.31 3.83
CA ALA A 118 14.77 -4.51 3.15
C ALA A 118 13.24 -4.62 3.13
N GLN A 119 12.56 -4.31 4.24
CA GLN A 119 11.09 -4.32 4.33
C GLN A 119 10.43 -3.27 3.43
N VAL A 120 11.00 -2.07 3.34
CA VAL A 120 10.50 -1.01 2.44
C VAL A 120 10.69 -1.41 0.99
N VAL A 121 11.85 -1.96 0.61
CA VAL A 121 12.10 -2.46 -0.75
C VAL A 121 11.15 -3.61 -1.09
N ALA A 122 10.92 -4.53 -0.15
CA ALA A 122 9.96 -5.62 -0.35
C ALA A 122 8.53 -5.09 -0.54
N ALA A 123 8.11 -4.11 0.26
CA ALA A 123 6.80 -3.47 0.12
C ALA A 123 6.62 -2.81 -1.25
N GLN A 124 7.64 -2.07 -1.72
CA GLN A 124 7.59 -1.40 -3.03
C GLN A 124 7.47 -2.42 -4.16
N ARG A 125 8.29 -3.48 -4.15
CA ARG A 125 8.23 -4.56 -5.14
C ARG A 125 6.86 -5.24 -5.17
N GLU A 126 6.25 -5.45 -4.00
CA GLU A 126 4.93 -6.07 -3.91
C GLU A 126 3.82 -5.13 -4.40
N ILE A 127 3.92 -3.81 -4.18
CA ILE A 127 3.02 -2.82 -4.79
C ILE A 127 3.16 -2.82 -6.30
N ASP A 128 4.39 -2.79 -6.81
CA ASP A 128 4.67 -2.77 -8.25
C ASP A 128 4.13 -4.05 -8.91
N ALA A 129 4.31 -5.20 -8.28
CA ALA A 129 3.74 -6.47 -8.73
C ALA A 129 2.19 -6.48 -8.72
N GLN A 130 1.54 -5.70 -7.84
CA GLN A 130 0.09 -5.54 -7.85
C GLN A 130 -0.41 -4.56 -8.93
N LEU A 131 0.46 -3.67 -9.43
CA LEU A 131 0.18 -2.78 -10.54
C LEU A 131 0.37 -3.45 -11.90
N ALA A 132 1.18 -4.51 -11.95
CA ALA A 132 1.34 -5.35 -13.12
C ALA A 132 -0.02 -5.90 -13.59
N THR A 133 -0.48 -5.41 -14.73
CA THR A 133 -1.69 -5.89 -15.40
C THR A 133 -1.31 -6.67 -16.66
N ARG A 134 -2.25 -7.49 -17.12
CA ARG A 134 -2.09 -8.23 -18.36
C ARG A 134 -2.59 -7.38 -19.52
N VAL A 135 -1.73 -7.12 -20.50
CA VAL A 135 -1.98 -6.19 -21.62
C VAL A 135 -1.92 -6.95 -22.94
N LEU A 136 -2.96 -6.80 -23.77
CA LEU A 136 -2.98 -7.23 -25.16
C LEU A 136 -2.76 -6.01 -26.05
N ILE A 137 -1.71 -6.06 -26.87
CA ILE A 137 -1.41 -5.01 -27.83
C ILE A 137 -2.11 -5.35 -29.16
N ILE A 138 -2.91 -4.43 -29.69
CA ILE A 138 -3.56 -4.58 -30.99
C ILE A 138 -2.92 -3.55 -31.92
N GLU A 139 -2.01 -4.01 -32.76
CA GLU A 139 -1.19 -3.16 -33.63
C GLU A 139 -0.76 -3.97 -34.86
N ASP A 140 -1.00 -3.43 -36.06
CA ASP A 140 -0.71 -4.08 -37.34
C ASP A 140 0.71 -3.78 -37.86
N GLU A 141 1.34 -2.70 -37.38
CA GLU A 141 2.71 -2.35 -37.71
C GLU A 141 3.73 -2.96 -36.73
N TRP A 142 4.68 -3.76 -37.25
CA TRP A 142 5.60 -4.53 -36.41
C TRP A 142 6.56 -3.68 -35.57
N VAL A 143 7.01 -2.54 -36.12
CA VAL A 143 7.93 -1.62 -35.42
C VAL A 143 7.23 -0.98 -34.22
N ILE A 144 6.03 -0.43 -34.42
CA ILE A 144 5.23 0.19 -33.35
C ILE A 144 4.85 -0.85 -32.30
N ALA A 145 4.46 -2.05 -32.72
CA ALA A 145 4.12 -3.13 -31.79
C ALA A 145 5.29 -3.54 -30.89
N LEU A 146 6.52 -3.56 -31.41
CA LEU A 146 7.72 -3.86 -30.64
C LEU A 146 8.04 -2.76 -29.63
N ASP A 147 7.92 -1.50 -30.03
CA ASP A 147 8.12 -0.34 -29.16
C ASP A 147 7.09 -0.32 -28.02
N LEU A 148 5.80 -0.50 -28.35
CA LEU A 148 4.73 -0.60 -27.36
C LEU A 148 4.95 -1.76 -26.40
N LYS A 149 5.37 -2.93 -26.91
CA LYS A 149 5.69 -4.08 -26.07
C LYS A 149 6.81 -3.75 -25.09
N THR A 150 7.86 -3.08 -25.55
CA THR A 150 9.01 -2.69 -24.73
C THR A 150 8.56 -1.72 -23.63
N LEU A 151 7.86 -0.65 -24.00
CA LEU A 151 7.34 0.36 -23.06
C LEU A 151 6.42 -0.25 -22.00
N VAL A 152 5.46 -1.10 -22.42
CA VAL A 152 4.51 -1.74 -21.51
C VAL A 152 5.21 -2.71 -20.55
N THR A 153 6.23 -3.42 -21.03
CA THR A 153 7.03 -4.34 -20.21
C THR A 153 7.92 -3.57 -19.22
N GLU A 154 8.54 -2.47 -19.64
CA GLU A 154 9.35 -1.59 -18.78
C GLU A 154 8.52 -0.91 -17.68
N LEU A 155 7.25 -0.62 -17.97
CA LEU A 155 6.28 -0.14 -16.98
C LEU A 155 5.80 -1.24 -16.01
N GLY A 156 6.25 -2.49 -16.18
CA GLY A 156 5.98 -3.61 -15.27
C GLY A 156 4.73 -4.42 -15.59
N HIS A 157 4.12 -4.23 -16.76
CA HIS A 157 2.94 -5.00 -17.20
C HIS A 157 3.32 -6.27 -17.97
N ASP A 158 2.47 -7.29 -17.90
CA ASP A 158 2.64 -8.56 -18.61
C ASP A 158 1.95 -8.50 -19.99
N VAL A 159 2.74 -8.49 -21.06
CA VAL A 159 2.22 -8.50 -22.43
C VAL A 159 1.86 -9.92 -22.85
N VAL A 160 0.57 -10.24 -22.82
CA VAL A 160 0.04 -11.57 -23.18
C VAL A 160 0.13 -11.88 -24.68
N GLY A 161 0.28 -10.86 -25.52
CA GLY A 161 0.45 -11.03 -26.96
C GLY A 161 0.30 -9.73 -27.75
N VAL A 162 0.63 -9.84 -29.03
CA VAL A 162 0.44 -8.79 -30.03
C VAL A 162 -0.49 -9.33 -31.11
N ALA A 163 -1.55 -8.58 -31.43
CA ALA A 163 -2.56 -8.95 -32.41
C ALA A 163 -2.57 -7.95 -33.59
N PRO A 164 -2.09 -8.34 -34.79
CA PRO A 164 -2.12 -7.46 -35.96
C PRO A 164 -3.50 -7.40 -36.64
N THR A 165 -4.46 -8.20 -36.20
CA THR A 165 -5.81 -8.21 -36.78
C THR A 165 -6.87 -8.38 -35.71
N ARG A 166 -8.08 -7.88 -35.99
CA ARG A 166 -9.26 -8.08 -35.13
C ARG A 166 -9.49 -9.55 -34.78
N THR A 167 -9.37 -10.45 -35.77
CA THR A 167 -9.56 -11.89 -35.56
C THR A 167 -8.53 -12.44 -34.58
N LYS A 168 -7.25 -12.06 -34.73
CA LYS A 168 -6.19 -12.50 -33.82
C LYS A 168 -6.35 -11.92 -32.42
N ALA A 169 -6.82 -10.67 -32.30
CA ALA A 169 -7.09 -10.04 -31.02
C ALA A 169 -8.19 -10.78 -30.25
N LEU A 170 -9.29 -11.14 -30.93
CA LEU A 170 -10.37 -11.92 -30.33
C LEU A 170 -9.92 -13.33 -29.91
N GLU A 171 -9.05 -13.96 -30.70
CA GLU A 171 -8.45 -15.26 -30.38
C GLU A 171 -7.58 -15.16 -29.12
N LEU A 172 -6.62 -14.23 -29.10
CA LEU A 172 -5.69 -14.03 -27.98
C LEU A 172 -6.41 -13.58 -26.70
N ALA A 173 -7.45 -12.75 -26.81
CA ALA A 173 -8.21 -12.33 -25.64
C ALA A 173 -8.99 -13.48 -24.99
N ARG A 174 -9.50 -14.42 -25.79
CA ARG A 174 -10.16 -15.65 -25.28
C ARG A 174 -9.16 -16.62 -24.64
N GLN A 175 -7.98 -16.77 -25.24
CA GLN A 175 -6.92 -17.64 -24.69
C GLN A 175 -6.27 -17.05 -23.43
N GLY A 176 -6.09 -15.72 -23.40
CA GLY A 176 -5.40 -15.01 -22.34
C GLY A 176 -6.21 -14.75 -21.08
N ALA A 177 -7.51 -15.09 -21.03
CA ALA A 177 -8.41 -14.75 -19.92
C ALA A 177 -8.33 -13.25 -19.53
N LEU A 178 -8.35 -12.36 -20.54
CA LEU A 178 -8.38 -10.92 -20.31
C LEU A 178 -9.81 -10.48 -20.02
N PHE A 179 -10.03 -9.83 -18.89
CA PHE A 179 -11.28 -9.14 -18.60
C PHE A 179 -11.29 -7.81 -19.36
N PHE A 180 -12.19 -7.66 -20.33
CA PHE A 180 -12.42 -6.39 -20.99
C PHE A 180 -13.13 -5.44 -20.03
N HIS A 181 -12.47 -4.35 -19.64
CA HIS A 181 -13.14 -3.22 -19.01
C HIS A 181 -13.40 -2.18 -20.09
N GLU A 182 -14.63 -2.15 -20.62
CA GLU A 182 -15.03 -1.17 -21.62
C GLU A 182 -15.17 0.19 -20.93
N ALA A 183 -14.15 1.05 -21.09
CA ALA A 183 -14.28 2.47 -20.75
C ALA A 183 -15.20 3.10 -21.81
N ARG A 184 -16.48 3.23 -21.47
CA ARG A 184 -17.48 3.86 -22.35
C ARG A 184 -16.95 5.20 -22.88
N THR A 185 -16.70 5.27 -24.17
CA THR A 185 -16.74 6.52 -24.92
C THR A 185 -18.19 6.96 -25.03
N GLU A 186 -18.49 8.19 -24.63
CA GLU A 186 -19.80 8.80 -24.74
C GLU A 186 -20.35 8.71 -26.17
N PRO A 187 -21.67 8.55 -26.36
CA PRO A 187 -22.26 8.46 -27.68
C PRO A 187 -22.26 9.84 -28.33
N THR A 188 -21.45 10.02 -29.37
CA THR A 188 -21.54 11.20 -30.24
C THR A 188 -22.93 11.22 -30.89
N ALA A 189 -23.67 12.28 -30.58
CA ALA A 189 -25.01 12.52 -31.06
C ALA A 189 -25.09 12.42 -32.59
N ARG A 190 -26.15 11.75 -33.06
CA ARG A 190 -26.58 11.78 -34.47
C ARG A 190 -26.85 13.23 -34.86
N ILE A 191 -26.12 13.73 -35.84
CA ILE A 191 -26.51 14.90 -36.61
C ILE A 191 -27.65 14.44 -37.53
N ALA A 192 -28.83 15.04 -37.34
CA ALA A 192 -29.93 15.01 -38.28
C ALA A 192 -29.70 16.02 -39.40
#